data_AF-A0A6V7JQ30-F1
#
_entry.id   AF-A0A6V7JQ30-F1
#
_cell.length_a   1.000
_cell.length_b   1.000
_cell.length_c   1.000
_cell.angle_alpha   90.00
_cell.angle_beta   90.00
_cell.angle_gamma   90.00
#
_symmetry.space_group_name_H-M   'P 1'
#
loop_
_entity.id
_entity.type
_entity.pdbx_description
1 polymer ?
#
loop_
_entity_poly.entity_id
_entity_poly.type
_entity_poly.pdbx_seq_one_letter_code
_entity_poly.pdbx_strand_id
1 'polypeptide(L)' 'AALADQQCKSSPCITIDVYYESLCPDSIRFITRQLATTYNGLKDHLNVNLIPYGKAN' A
#
# COMPACT_ATOMS: atom_id res chain seq x y z
N ALA A 1 -13.22 6.95 -17.29
CA ALA A 1 -13.03 8.18 -16.50
C ALA A 1 -12.04 7.85 -15.40
N ALA A 2 -11.00 8.67 -15.28
CA ALA A 2 -9.68 8.35 -14.74
C ALA A 2 -9.65 7.95 -13.25
N LEU A 3 -8.72 7.06 -12.89
CA LEU A 3 -7.99 7.12 -11.62
C LEU A 3 -6.53 6.68 -11.83
N ALA A 4 -5.68 7.70 -11.95
CA ALA A 4 -4.23 7.81 -11.79
C ALA A 4 -3.37 6.53 -11.74
N ASP A 5 -2.69 6.22 -12.85
CA ASP A 5 -1.36 5.59 -12.78
C ASP A 5 -0.41 6.59 -12.09
N GLN A 6 -0.19 6.43 -10.78
CA GLN A 6 0.97 7.02 -10.12
C GLN A 6 2.19 6.23 -10.59
N GLN A 7 2.73 6.61 -11.75
CA GLN A 7 3.99 6.09 -12.25
C GLN A 7 5.07 6.41 -11.22
N CYS A 8 5.72 5.39 -10.65
CA CYS A 8 6.81 5.62 -9.71
C CYS A 8 7.89 6.49 -10.36
N LYS A 9 8.51 7.36 -9.56
CA LYS A 9 9.52 8.32 -10.00
C LYS A 9 10.77 7.66 -10.61
N SER A 10 11.01 6.37 -10.32
CA SER A 10 12.18 5.60 -10.75
C SER A 10 11.84 4.15 -11.11
N SER A 11 12.61 3.58 -12.05
CA SER A 11 12.47 2.20 -12.54
C SER A 11 13.46 1.25 -11.86
N PRO A 12 13.05 0.01 -11.52
CA PRO A 12 11.72 -0.56 -11.73
C PRO A 12 10.69 -0.01 -10.73
N CYS A 13 9.49 0.28 -11.24
CA CYS A 13 8.32 0.61 -10.43
C CYS A 13 7.61 -0.67 -10.03
N ILE A 14 7.57 -0.96 -8.73
CA ILE A 14 6.97 -2.19 -8.18
C ILE A 14 5.60 -1.84 -7.62
N THR A 15 4.58 -2.52 -8.11
CA THR A 15 3.21 -2.36 -7.58
C THR A 15 3.00 -3.30 -6.41
N ILE A 16 2.48 -2.78 -5.30
CA ILE A 16 2.15 -3.51 -4.09
C ILE A 16 0.69 -3.23 -3.76
N ASP A 17 -0.12 -4.29 -3.81
CA ASP A 17 -1.53 -4.23 -3.40
C ASP A 17 -1.65 -4.80 -1.98
N VAL A 18 -2.04 -3.94 -1.04
CA VAL A 18 -2.20 -4.31 0.37
C VAL A 18 -3.68 -4.42 0.67
N TYR A 19 -4.15 -5.66 0.80
CA TYR A 19 -5.49 -5.98 1.24
C TYR A 19 -5.54 -5.98 2.77
N TYR A 20 -6.39 -5.14 3.35
CA TYR A 20 -6.40 -4.93 4.79
C TYR A 20 -7.81 -4.73 5.37
N GLU A 21 -8.00 -5.15 6.61
CA GLU A 21 -9.22 -4.89 7.37
C GLU A 21 -8.99 -3.72 8.32
N SER A 22 -9.78 -2.64 8.20
CA SER A 22 -9.53 -1.38 8.91
C SER A 22 -9.50 -1.51 10.44
N LEU A 23 -10.24 -2.47 11.00
CA LEU A 23 -10.30 -2.74 12.44
C LEU A 23 -9.45 -3.93 12.88
N CYS A 24 -8.79 -4.64 11.97
CA CYS A 24 -7.93 -5.76 12.32
C CYS A 24 -6.60 -5.25 12.92
N PRO A 25 -6.26 -5.65 14.17
CA PRO A 25 -5.03 -5.19 14.82
C PRO A 25 -3.76 -5.50 14.03
N ASP A 26 -3.70 -6.63 13.34
CA ASP A 26 -2.53 -7.03 12.54
C ASP A 26 -2.40 -6.20 11.26
N SER A 27 -3.52 -5.92 10.58
CA SER A 27 -3.55 -5.00 9.43
C SER A 27 -3.06 -3.60 9.83
N ILE A 28 -3.56 -3.06 10.95
CA ILE A 28 -3.12 -1.77 11.49
C ILE A 28 -1.62 -1.80 11.81
N ARG A 29 -1.14 -2.86 12.48
CA ARG A 29 0.27 -3.02 12.84
C ARG A 29 1.17 -3.10 11.61
N PHE A 30 0.79 -3.82 10.57
CA PHE A 30 1.54 -3.90 9.31
C PHE A 30 1.67 -2.53 8.67
N ILE A 31 0.55 -1.83 8.47
CA ILE A 31 0.54 -0.52 7.80
C ILE A 31 1.36 0.50 8.59
N THR A 32 1.15 0.59 9.90
CA THR A 32 1.75 1.65 10.73
C THR A 32 3.21 1.41 11.10
N ARG A 33 3.60 0.15 11.37
CA ARG A 33 4.94 -0.15 11.91
C ARG A 33 5.91 -0.69 10.86
N GLN A 34 5.41 -1.26 9.77
CA GLN A 34 6.25 -1.86 8.74
C GLN A 34 6.19 -1.04 7.47
N LEU A 35 5.01 -0.92 6.86
CA LEU A 35 4.84 -0.26 5.56
C LEU A 35 5.17 1.23 5.63
N ALA A 36 4.57 1.98 6.56
CA ALA A 36 4.81 3.41 6.68
C ALA A 36 6.28 3.75 7.01
N THR A 37 6.93 2.92 7.84
CA THR A 37 8.33 3.10 8.23
C THR A 37 9.28 2.95 7.04
N THR A 38 9.03 1.97 6.15
CA THR A 38 9.88 1.71 4.98
C THR A 38 9.51 2.56 3.76
N TYR A 39 8.27 3.05 3.68
CA TYR A 39 7.75 3.77 2.52
C TYR A 39 8.56 5.02 2.17
N ASN A 40 9.03 5.77 3.16
CA ASN A 40 9.81 6.99 2.91
C ASN A 40 11.09 6.75 2.08
N GLY A 41 11.74 5.60 2.25
CA GLY A 41 12.95 5.24 1.50
C GLY A 41 12.69 4.59 0.14
N LEU A 42 11.47 4.12 -0.10
CA LEU A 42 11.12 3.30 -1.27
C LEU A 42 10.01 3.93 -2.15
N LYS A 43 9.38 5.02 -1.71
CA LYS A 43 8.23 5.66 -2.41
C LYS A 43 8.50 5.99 -3.88
N ASP A 44 9.75 6.27 -4.24
CA ASP A 44 10.11 6.61 -5.63
C ASP A 44 10.11 5.38 -6.55
N HIS A 45 10.10 4.16 -5.98
CA HIS A 45 10.10 2.87 -6.67
C HIS A 45 8.83 2.04 -6.41
N LEU A 46 7.95 2.49 -5.52
CA LEU A 46 6.77 1.74 -5.12
C LEU A 46 5.47 2.45 -5.52
N ASN A 47 4.59 1.71 -6.17
CA ASN A 47 3.19 2.06 -6.33
C ASN A 47 2.38 1.24 -5.33
N VAL A 48 1.89 1.87 -4.26
CA VAL A 48 1.22 1.15 -3.16
C VAL A 48 -0.27 1.44 -3.20
N ASN A 49 -1.06 0.38 -3.39
CA ASN A 49 -2.51 0.44 -3.33
C ASN A 49 -3.00 -0.16 -2.00
N LEU A 50 -3.73 0.63 -1.22
CA LEU A 50 -4.37 0.15 0.01
C LEU A 50 -5.82 -0.22 -0.31
N ILE A 51 -6.11 -1.51 -0.36
CA ILE A 51 -7.43 -2.04 -0.73
C ILE A 51 -8.13 -2.51 0.54
N PRO A 52 -9.17 -1.80 1.01
CA PRO A 52 -9.93 -2.25 2.18
C PRO A 52 -10.65 -3.55 1.82
N TYR A 53 -10.21 -4.65 2.43
CA TYR A 53 -10.85 -5.94 2.33
C TYR A 53 -11.82 -6.04 3.51
N GLY A 54 -13.09 -5.75 3.27
CA GLY A 54 -14.13 -6.04 4.25
C GLY A 54 -14.35 -7.54 4.27
N LYS A 55 -14.30 -8.17 5.44
CA LYS A 55 -14.77 -9.55 5.66
C LYS A 55 -16.10 -9.77 4.91
N ALA A 56 -16.05 -10.46 3.78
CA ALA A 56 -17.16 -11.23 3.25
C ALA A 56 -17.21 -12.49 4.12
N ASN A 57 -18.15 -12.52 5.08
CA ASN A 57 -18.47 -13.79 5.75
C ASN A 57 -19.19 -14.71 4.76
#